data_AF-A0A3D2EQY7-F1
#
_entry.id   AF-A0A3D2EQY7-F1
#
_cell.length_a   1.000
_cell.length_b   1.000
_cell.length_c   1.000
_cell.angle_alpha   90.00
_cell.angle_beta   90.00
_cell.angle_gamma   90.00
#
_symmetry.space_group_name_H-M   'P 1'
#
loop_
_entity.id
_entity.type
_entity.pdbx_description
1 polymer ?
#
loop_
_entity_poly.entity_id
_entity_poly.type
_entity_poly.pdbx_seq_one_letter_code
_entity_poly.pdbx_strand_id
1 'polypeptide(L)'
;MNWVDIAIIFVIAVTSLYSLMWGFIRQLMLVACFAVALYVALNFSGFVFDSFTSGWVDSETIARAMAGGLVFVGTFVVAAILTIPLFRLVRARSIRFLDHLVGLGFGFVLGWAIAGLAWIGAVLTFQIKAEDPTVQQTRLLPYVHTASITMLELAEQAPFLQSDETQLLILDAWDAMREANPVLGRGVDEDEIQAAAPILTGADDDPIAGLISSNEN
;
A
#
# COMPACT_ATOMS: atom_id res chain seq x y z
N MET A 1 -13.54 9.49 -20.62
CA MET A 1 -12.39 9.38 -19.69
C MET A 1 -12.61 10.43 -18.65
N ASN A 2 -12.78 10.00 -17.41
CA ASN A 2 -13.06 10.90 -16.30
C ASN A 2 -11.78 11.64 -15.88
N TRP A 3 -11.89 12.73 -15.12
CA TRP A 3 -10.74 13.44 -14.55
C TRP A 3 -9.90 12.51 -13.64
N VAL A 4 -10.55 11.53 -13.00
CA VAL A 4 -9.90 10.48 -12.22
C VAL A 4 -9.01 9.57 -13.09
N ASP A 5 -9.47 9.16 -14.28
CA ASP A 5 -8.64 8.38 -15.21
C ASP A 5 -7.37 9.16 -15.59
N ILE A 6 -7.52 10.47 -15.84
CA ILE A 6 -6.40 11.36 -16.20
C ILE A 6 -5.42 11.48 -15.03
N ALA A 7 -5.91 11.62 -13.80
CA ALA A 7 -5.08 11.67 -12.61
C ALA A 7 -4.28 10.38 -12.40
N ILE A 8 -4.91 9.21 -12.55
CA ILE A 8 -4.25 7.91 -12.42
C ILE A 8 -3.14 7.76 -13.47
N ILE A 9 -3.46 8.04 -14.74
CA ILE A 9 -2.47 7.98 -15.83
C ILE A 9 -1.33 8.95 -15.57
N PHE A 10 -1.63 10.17 -15.11
CA PHE A 10 -0.63 11.17 -14.79
C PHE A 10 0.32 10.71 -13.69
N VAL A 11 -0.22 10.15 -12.59
CA VAL A 11 0.59 9.60 -11.50
C VAL A 11 1.51 8.49 -12.01
N ILE A 12 0.97 7.49 -12.71
CA ILE A 12 1.75 6.37 -13.23
C ILE A 12 2.82 6.85 -14.22
N ALA A 13 2.47 7.80 -15.10
CA ALA A 13 3.41 8.34 -16.08
C ALA A 13 4.55 9.11 -15.39
N VAL A 14 4.23 9.95 -14.41
CA VAL A 14 5.23 10.73 -13.66
C VAL A 14 6.14 9.81 -12.86
N THR A 15 5.60 8.81 -12.16
CA THR A 15 6.43 7.87 -11.38
C THR A 15 7.31 7.02 -12.31
N SER A 16 6.76 6.51 -13.40
CA SER A 16 7.52 5.71 -14.39
C SER A 16 8.64 6.53 -15.03
N LEU A 17 8.36 7.78 -15.41
CA LEU A 17 9.34 8.68 -16.01
C LEU A 17 10.42 9.08 -15.00
N TYR A 18 10.02 9.38 -13.76
CA TYR A 18 10.95 9.67 -12.68
C TYR A 18 11.90 8.49 -12.43
N SER A 19 11.38 7.26 -12.40
CA SER A 19 12.19 6.05 -12.26
C SER A 19 13.11 5.76 -13.43
N LEU A 20 12.65 6.05 -14.65
CA LEU A 20 13.49 6.01 -15.84
C LEU A 20 14.65 7.02 -15.73
N MET A 21 14.40 8.24 -15.22
CA MET A 21 15.41 9.29 -15.11
C MET A 21 16.41 9.08 -13.96
N TRP A 22 15.96 8.52 -12.82
CA TRP A 22 16.80 8.35 -11.63
C TRP A 22 17.55 7.02 -11.59
N GLY A 23 17.12 6.01 -12.36
CA GLY A 23 17.71 4.67 -12.40
C GLY A 23 17.23 3.76 -11.28
N PHE A 24 17.07 2.47 -11.58
CA PHE A 24 16.55 1.46 -10.64
C PHE A 24 17.40 1.33 -9.38
N ILE A 25 18.73 1.25 -9.51
CA ILE A 25 19.65 1.10 -8.37
C ILE A 25 19.44 2.19 -7.32
N ARG A 26 19.18 3.42 -7.77
CA ARG A 26 18.97 4.56 -6.88
C ARG A 26 17.67 4.43 -6.11
N GLN A 27 16.62 3.98 -6.78
CA GLN A 27 15.34 3.74 -6.15
C GLN A 27 15.38 2.54 -5.20
N LEU A 28 16.05 1.46 -5.60
CA LEU A 28 16.23 0.28 -4.76
C LEU A 28 16.96 0.62 -3.46
N MET A 29 18.03 1.43 -3.52
CA MET A 29 18.75 1.89 -2.33
C MET A 29 17.87 2.78 -1.43
N LEU A 30 17.06 3.66 -2.01
CA LEU A 30 16.12 4.50 -1.25
C LEU A 30 15.06 3.65 -0.55
N VAL A 31 14.49 2.67 -1.26
CA VAL A 31 13.51 1.72 -0.73
C VAL A 31 14.13 0.82 0.34
N ALA A 32 15.39 0.40 0.18
CA ALA A 32 16.11 -0.33 1.21
C ALA A 32 16.33 0.52 2.47
N CYS A 33 16.75 1.78 2.32
CA CYS A 33 16.87 2.72 3.45
C CYS A 33 15.51 2.93 4.13
N PHE A 34 14.45 3.07 3.34
CA PHE A 34 13.08 3.20 3.84
C PHE A 34 12.66 1.97 4.64
N ALA A 35 12.89 0.75 4.11
CA ALA A 35 12.55 -0.49 4.80
C ALA A 35 13.31 -0.67 6.12
N VAL A 36 14.61 -0.35 6.13
CA VAL A 36 15.42 -0.36 7.37
C VAL A 36 14.90 0.67 8.37
N ALA A 37 14.63 1.89 7.92
CA ALA A 37 14.10 2.94 8.78
C ALA A 37 12.72 2.61 9.34
N LEU A 38 11.84 2.03 8.52
CA LEU A 38 10.52 1.57 8.93
C LEU A 38 10.65 0.44 9.95
N TYR A 39 11.50 -0.56 9.71
CA TYR A 39 11.74 -1.64 10.65
C TYR A 39 12.21 -1.11 12.02
N VAL A 40 13.17 -0.19 12.03
CA VAL A 40 13.66 0.42 13.28
C VAL A 40 12.56 1.27 13.93
N ALA A 41 11.84 2.08 13.17
CA ALA A 41 10.75 2.89 13.71
C ALA A 41 9.67 2.04 14.39
N LEU A 42 9.28 0.94 13.77
CA LEU A 42 8.28 0.03 14.33
C LEU A 42 8.77 -0.61 15.64
N ASN A 43 10.01 -1.12 15.68
CA ASN A 43 10.55 -1.79 16.87
C ASN A 43 10.92 -0.82 18.02
N PHE A 44 11.34 0.41 17.70
CA PHE A 44 11.85 1.37 18.70
C PHE A 44 10.88 2.52 19.01
N SER A 45 9.70 2.55 18.37
CA SER A 45 8.66 3.57 18.62
C SER A 45 8.24 3.65 20.09
N GLY A 46 8.10 2.51 20.77
CA GLY A 46 7.68 2.45 22.18
C GLY A 46 8.67 3.11 23.14
N PHE A 47 9.99 2.93 22.92
CA PHE A 47 11.02 3.51 23.78
C PHE A 47 11.02 5.05 23.74
N VAL A 48 10.74 5.62 22.56
CA VAL A 48 10.71 7.08 22.35
C VAL A 48 9.38 7.69 22.81
N PHE A 49 8.28 6.94 22.69
CA PHE A 49 6.99 7.34 23.25
C PHE A 49 7.08 7.61 24.76
N ASP A 50 7.65 6.66 25.51
CA ASP A 50 7.79 6.76 26.98
C ASP A 50 8.71 7.90 27.41
N SER A 51 9.80 8.12 26.67
CA SER A 51 10.85 9.08 27.05
C SER A 51 10.59 10.53 26.64
N PHE A 52 9.90 10.77 25.52
CA PHE A 52 9.79 12.12 24.93
C PHE A 52 8.36 12.65 24.82
N THR A 53 7.36 11.79 24.63
CA THR A 53 6.03 12.26 24.17
C THR A 53 4.95 12.17 25.23
N SER A 54 5.14 11.35 26.26
CA SER A 54 4.23 11.19 27.41
C SER A 54 3.91 12.49 28.16
N GLY A 55 4.75 13.53 28.04
CA GLY A 55 4.56 14.82 28.73
C GLY A 55 4.17 16.02 27.86
N TRP A 56 4.10 15.89 26.53
CA TRP A 56 3.94 17.03 25.62
C TRP A 56 2.60 17.07 24.87
N VAL A 57 1.88 15.94 24.79
CA VAL A 57 0.69 15.81 23.96
C VAL A 57 -0.39 15.04 24.73
N ASP A 58 -1.58 15.65 24.88
CA ASP A 58 -2.69 15.08 25.65
C ASP A 58 -3.35 13.85 24.99
N SER A 59 -3.19 13.69 23.67
CA SER A 59 -3.71 12.54 22.91
C SER A 59 -2.63 11.49 22.70
N GLU A 60 -2.81 10.33 23.33
CA GLU A 60 -1.92 9.16 23.25
C GLU A 60 -1.68 8.69 21.81
N THR A 61 -2.73 8.69 20.96
CA THR A 61 -2.64 8.29 19.55
C THR A 61 -1.74 9.23 18.75
N ILE A 62 -1.90 10.55 18.93
CA ILE A 62 -1.09 11.57 18.24
C ILE A 62 0.36 11.49 18.73
N ALA A 63 0.56 11.32 20.03
CA ALA A 63 1.88 11.18 20.65
C ALA A 63 2.66 9.97 20.09
N ARG A 64 2.01 8.80 19.99
CA ARG A 64 2.60 7.59 19.40
C ARG A 64 2.97 7.79 17.93
N ALA A 65 2.07 8.39 17.15
CA ALA A 65 2.33 8.68 15.74
C ALA A 65 3.50 9.66 15.55
N MET A 66 3.59 10.70 16.37
CA MET A 66 4.70 11.65 16.34
C MET A 66 6.03 11.01 16.75
N ALA A 67 6.04 10.19 17.80
CA ALA A 67 7.23 9.47 18.25
C ALA A 67 7.75 8.52 17.17
N GLY A 68 6.86 7.71 16.59
CA GLY A 68 7.18 6.81 15.47
C GLY A 68 7.70 7.57 14.26
N GLY A 69 7.05 8.68 13.89
CA GLY A 69 7.47 9.53 12.78
C GLY A 69 8.86 10.15 12.99
N LEU A 70 9.17 10.60 14.20
CA LEU A 70 10.47 11.17 14.53
C LEU A 70 11.59 10.12 14.46
N VAL A 71 11.36 8.92 15.01
CA VAL A 71 12.31 7.80 14.91
C VAL A 71 12.50 7.41 13.45
N PHE A 72 11.41 7.28 12.69
CA PHE A 72 11.46 6.97 11.27
C PHE A 72 12.32 7.96 10.48
N VAL A 73 12.05 9.26 10.61
CA VAL A 73 12.81 10.30 9.91
C VAL A 73 14.27 10.30 10.35
N GLY A 74 14.54 10.20 11.66
CA GLY A 74 15.90 10.14 12.20
C GLY A 74 16.69 8.96 11.64
N THR A 75 16.13 7.75 11.69
CA THR A 75 16.78 6.55 11.16
C THR A 75 16.91 6.60 9.63
N PHE A 76 15.90 7.11 8.93
CA PHE A 76 15.94 7.23 7.47
C PHE A 76 17.08 8.15 7.01
N VAL A 77 17.26 9.29 7.66
CA VAL A 77 18.36 10.22 7.36
C VAL A 77 19.71 9.54 7.61
N VAL A 78 19.88 8.85 8.74
CA VAL A 78 21.11 8.12 9.05
C VAL A 78 21.38 7.01 8.02
N ALA A 79 20.39 6.18 7.68
CA ALA A 79 20.50 5.12 6.69
C ALA A 79 20.84 5.68 5.29
N ALA A 80 20.22 6.79 4.90
CA ALA A 80 20.51 7.47 3.64
C ALA A 80 21.95 7.97 3.58
N ILE A 81 22.47 8.57 4.67
CA ILE A 81 23.85 9.04 4.76
C ILE A 81 24.84 7.87 4.65
N LEU A 82 24.58 6.76 5.35
CA LEU A 82 25.42 5.56 5.30
C LEU A 82 25.48 4.92 3.89
N THR A 83 24.48 5.18 3.07
CA THR A 83 24.36 4.63 1.71
C THR A 83 25.11 5.47 0.66
N ILE A 84 25.47 6.72 0.96
CA ILE A 84 26.27 7.61 0.09
C ILE A 84 27.57 6.95 -0.44
N PRO A 85 28.44 6.32 0.39
CA PRO A 85 29.64 5.66 -0.12
C PRO A 85 29.31 4.46 -1.01
N LEU A 86 28.22 3.74 -0.74
CA LEU A 86 27.80 2.57 -1.50
C LEU A 86 27.46 2.95 -2.95
N PHE A 87 26.84 4.13 -3.15
CA PHE A 87 26.59 4.67 -4.49
C PHE A 87 27.85 4.90 -5.32
N ARG A 88 28.99 5.24 -4.69
CA ARG A 88 30.26 5.41 -5.41
C ARG A 88 30.81 4.08 -5.91
N LEU A 89 30.56 2.99 -5.19
CA LEU A 89 31.02 1.64 -5.53
C LEU A 89 30.23 1.03 -6.69
N VAL A 90 28.91 1.23 -6.72
CA VAL A 90 28.03 0.65 -7.74
C VAL A 90 28.21 1.31 -9.12
N ARG A 91 28.70 2.56 -9.15
CA ARG A 91 28.90 3.31 -10.41
C ARG A 91 29.99 2.76 -11.33
N ALA A 92 30.75 1.76 -10.87
CA ALA A 92 31.84 1.14 -11.61
C ALA A 92 31.40 0.12 -12.68
N ARG A 93 30.13 -0.37 -12.69
CA ARG A 93 29.67 -1.35 -13.69
C ARG A 93 28.80 -0.73 -14.81
N SER A 94 29.15 -1.10 -16.05
CA SER A 94 28.81 -0.41 -17.30
C SER A 94 27.57 -0.95 -18.04
N ILE A 95 26.36 -0.87 -17.46
CA ILE A 95 25.12 -0.94 -18.26
C ILE A 95 24.05 0.02 -17.72
N ARG A 96 24.30 1.32 -17.88
CA ARG A 96 23.39 2.39 -17.43
C ARG A 96 22.01 2.31 -18.08
N PHE A 97 21.94 1.93 -19.37
CA PHE A 97 20.68 1.83 -20.10
C PHE A 97 19.73 0.78 -19.53
N LEU A 98 20.24 -0.42 -19.19
CA LEU A 98 19.42 -1.49 -18.62
C LEU A 98 18.91 -1.13 -17.23
N ASP A 99 19.72 -0.46 -16.40
CA ASP A 99 19.30 0.06 -15.08
C ASP A 99 18.14 1.07 -15.18
N HIS A 100 18.12 1.90 -16.22
CA HIS A 100 17.03 2.86 -16.42
C HIS A 100 15.77 2.17 -16.95
N LEU A 101 15.91 1.19 -17.85
CA LEU A 101 14.78 0.42 -18.38
C LEU A 101 14.11 -0.43 -17.29
N VAL A 102 14.89 -1.09 -16.42
CA VAL A 102 14.37 -1.77 -15.22
C VAL A 102 13.72 -0.75 -14.27
N GLY A 103 14.28 0.45 -14.18
CA GLY A 103 13.71 1.57 -13.43
C GLY A 103 12.31 1.94 -13.92
N LEU A 104 12.07 1.99 -15.23
CA LEU A 104 10.75 2.25 -15.80
C LEU A 104 9.72 1.22 -15.34
N GLY A 105 10.06 -0.08 -15.42
CA GLY A 105 9.18 -1.15 -14.96
C GLY A 105 8.87 -1.04 -13.46
N PHE A 106 9.88 -0.76 -12.65
CA PHE A 106 9.71 -0.52 -11.22
C PHE A 106 8.84 0.72 -10.94
N GLY A 107 9.03 1.82 -11.67
CA GLY A 107 8.23 3.04 -11.53
C GLY A 107 6.77 2.89 -11.97
N PHE A 108 6.51 1.97 -12.90
CA PHE A 108 5.16 1.59 -13.29
C PHE A 108 4.45 0.85 -12.14
N VAL A 109 5.11 -0.18 -11.57
CA VAL A 109 4.57 -0.93 -10.41
C VAL A 109 4.36 0.01 -9.22
N LEU A 110 5.32 0.89 -8.94
CA LEU A 110 5.21 1.86 -7.85
C LEU A 110 4.10 2.89 -8.10
N GLY A 111 3.95 3.36 -9.34
CA GLY A 111 2.86 4.25 -9.72
C GLY A 111 1.49 3.61 -9.55
N TRP A 112 1.39 2.33 -9.91
CA TRP A 112 0.19 1.53 -9.68
C TRP A 112 -0.10 1.37 -8.18
N ALA A 113 0.95 1.13 -7.39
CA ALA A 113 0.83 1.02 -5.94
C ALA A 113 0.35 2.33 -5.30
N ILE A 114 0.93 3.46 -5.70
CA ILE A 114 0.54 4.79 -5.23
C ILE A 114 -0.90 5.11 -5.63
N ALA A 115 -1.32 4.75 -6.85
CA ALA A 115 -2.70 4.96 -7.30
C ALA A 115 -3.70 4.13 -6.47
N GLY A 116 -3.38 2.87 -6.16
CA GLY A 116 -4.19 2.02 -5.28
C GLY A 116 -4.31 2.58 -3.86
N LEU A 117 -3.19 3.00 -3.28
CA LEU A 117 -3.19 3.60 -1.94
C LEU A 117 -3.96 4.93 -1.91
N ALA A 118 -3.82 5.75 -2.95
CA ALA A 118 -4.59 6.99 -3.09
C ALA A 118 -6.09 6.71 -3.23
N TRP A 119 -6.48 5.63 -3.90
CA TRP A 119 -7.87 5.21 -3.99
C TRP A 119 -8.43 4.78 -2.64
N ILE A 120 -7.72 3.93 -1.87
CA ILE A 120 -8.11 3.56 -0.50
C ILE A 120 -8.31 4.83 0.34
N GLY A 121 -7.34 5.74 0.32
CA GLY A 121 -7.43 7.00 1.04
C GLY A 121 -8.61 7.87 0.61
N ALA A 122 -8.92 7.93 -0.69
CA ALA A 122 -10.06 8.66 -1.21
C ALA A 122 -11.40 8.06 -0.76
N VAL A 123 -11.53 6.73 -0.80
CA VAL A 123 -12.73 6.03 -0.33
C VAL A 123 -12.96 6.27 1.16
N LEU A 124 -11.92 6.12 1.98
CA LEU A 124 -12.01 6.36 3.43
C LEU A 124 -12.33 7.82 3.77
N THR A 125 -11.70 8.78 3.08
CA THR A 125 -11.83 10.22 3.39
C THR A 125 -13.16 10.78 2.89
N PHE A 126 -13.60 10.39 1.70
CA PHE A 126 -14.77 10.97 1.04
C PHE A 126 -16.01 10.06 1.09
N GLN A 127 -15.92 8.87 1.71
CA GLN A 127 -17.02 7.91 1.84
C GLN A 127 -17.68 7.60 0.48
N ILE A 128 -16.83 7.36 -0.52
CA ILE A 128 -17.25 7.20 -1.92
C ILE A 128 -17.98 5.87 -2.07
N LYS A 129 -19.21 5.89 -2.60
CA LYS A 129 -20.02 4.69 -2.86
C LYS A 129 -19.95 4.26 -4.33
N ALA A 130 -20.23 2.99 -4.60
CA ALA A 130 -20.28 2.43 -5.96
C ALA A 130 -21.28 3.13 -6.90
N GLU A 131 -22.28 3.81 -6.34
CA GLU A 131 -23.32 4.54 -7.09
C GLU A 131 -22.86 5.90 -7.64
N ASP A 132 -21.69 6.40 -7.21
CA ASP A 132 -21.21 7.71 -7.65
C ASP A 132 -20.94 7.71 -9.17
N PRO A 133 -21.50 8.68 -9.93
CA PRO A 133 -21.26 8.79 -11.37
C PRO A 133 -19.77 8.88 -11.72
N THR A 134 -18.95 9.42 -10.82
CA THR A 134 -17.48 9.50 -10.95
C THR A 134 -16.86 8.10 -10.95
N VAL A 135 -17.36 7.19 -10.13
CA VAL A 135 -16.84 5.82 -10.01
C VAL A 135 -17.26 4.98 -11.21
N GLN A 136 -18.53 5.07 -11.61
CA GLN A 136 -19.08 4.29 -12.72
C GLN A 136 -18.48 4.66 -14.08
N GLN A 137 -18.18 5.95 -14.30
CA GLN A 137 -17.64 6.44 -15.57
C GLN A 137 -16.12 6.21 -15.73
N THR A 138 -15.42 5.84 -14.66
CA THR A 138 -13.96 5.66 -14.67
C THR A 138 -13.60 4.24 -15.08
N ARG A 139 -12.79 4.13 -16.14
CA ARG A 139 -12.43 2.82 -16.73
C ARG A 139 -11.30 2.13 -16.00
N LEU A 140 -10.39 2.91 -15.39
CA LEU A 140 -9.22 2.36 -14.70
C LEU A 140 -9.52 1.94 -13.26
N LEU A 141 -10.64 2.39 -12.70
CA LEU A 141 -11.04 2.15 -11.32
C LEU A 141 -11.15 0.66 -10.92
N PRO A 142 -11.69 -0.26 -11.75
CA PRO A 142 -11.72 -1.69 -11.41
C PRO A 142 -10.32 -2.28 -11.18
N TYR A 143 -9.35 -1.90 -12.02
CA TYR A 143 -8.00 -2.43 -11.90
C TYR A 143 -7.26 -1.84 -10.69
N VAL A 144 -7.51 -0.56 -10.39
CA VAL A 144 -6.98 0.08 -9.19
C VAL A 144 -7.63 -0.52 -7.93
N HIS A 145 -8.93 -0.83 -7.98
CA HIS A 145 -9.66 -1.50 -6.90
C HIS A 145 -9.08 -2.89 -6.60
N THR A 146 -8.81 -3.69 -7.62
CA THR A 146 -8.13 -4.99 -7.46
C THR A 146 -6.72 -4.85 -6.85
N ALA A 147 -5.98 -3.80 -7.22
CA ALA A 147 -4.68 -3.56 -6.62
C ALA A 147 -4.79 -3.11 -5.15
N SER A 148 -5.81 -2.34 -4.80
CA SER A 148 -6.03 -1.95 -3.40
C SER A 148 -6.47 -3.12 -2.51
N ILE A 149 -7.29 -4.05 -3.00
CA ILE A 149 -7.65 -5.24 -2.18
C ILE A 149 -6.44 -6.14 -1.95
N THR A 150 -5.58 -6.34 -2.95
CA THR A 150 -4.34 -7.12 -2.76
C THR A 150 -3.38 -6.42 -1.80
N MET A 151 -3.35 -5.08 -1.77
CA MET A 151 -2.62 -4.34 -0.75
C MET A 151 -3.22 -4.51 0.65
N LEU A 152 -4.55 -4.55 0.78
CA LEU A 152 -5.22 -4.78 2.07
C LEU A 152 -4.95 -6.19 2.58
N GLU A 153 -4.98 -7.21 1.72
CA GLU A 153 -4.60 -8.59 2.08
C GLU A 153 -3.14 -8.67 2.55
N LEU A 154 -2.22 -8.00 1.84
CA LEU A 154 -0.82 -7.92 2.24
C LEU A 154 -0.64 -7.14 3.56
N ALA A 155 -1.47 -6.13 3.81
CA ALA A 155 -1.47 -5.38 5.05
C ALA A 155 -2.02 -6.22 6.22
N GLU A 156 -3.04 -7.05 5.99
CA GLU A 156 -3.60 -7.96 6.99
C GLU A 156 -2.59 -9.04 7.38
N GLN A 157 -1.87 -9.60 6.40
CA GLN A 157 -0.82 -10.60 6.66
C GLN A 157 0.44 -10.01 7.31
N ALA A 158 0.58 -8.69 7.36
CA ALA A 158 1.75 -8.05 7.91
C ALA A 158 1.80 -8.23 9.45
N PRO A 159 2.86 -8.86 10.00
CA PRO A 159 2.96 -9.14 11.44
C PRO A 159 2.99 -7.88 12.31
N PHE A 160 3.29 -6.72 11.71
CA PHE A 160 3.35 -5.43 12.37
C PHE A 160 2.02 -4.65 12.38
N LEU A 161 0.97 -5.14 11.70
CA LEU A 161 -0.38 -4.56 11.70
C LEU A 161 -1.40 -5.43 12.48
N GLN A 162 -0.91 -6.34 13.32
CA GLN A 162 -1.74 -7.26 14.12
C GLN A 162 -2.23 -6.66 15.45
N SER A 163 -2.10 -5.34 15.67
CA SER A 163 -2.68 -4.72 16.87
C SER A 163 -4.21 -4.66 16.76
N ASP A 164 -4.93 -4.79 17.87
CA ASP A 164 -6.40 -4.80 17.87
C ASP A 164 -6.99 -3.54 17.21
N GLU A 165 -6.37 -2.38 17.45
CA GLU A 165 -6.77 -1.10 16.85
C GLU A 165 -6.55 -1.07 15.33
N THR A 166 -5.42 -1.60 14.85
CA THR A 166 -5.14 -1.66 13.40
C THR A 166 -6.01 -2.68 12.68
N GLN A 167 -6.36 -3.79 13.33
CA GLN A 167 -7.30 -4.76 12.77
C GLN A 167 -8.69 -4.16 12.59
N LEU A 168 -9.17 -3.37 13.55
CA LEU A 168 -10.44 -2.64 13.40
C LEU A 168 -10.41 -1.63 12.25
N LEU A 169 -9.30 -0.94 12.05
CA LEU A 169 -9.12 -0.02 10.91
C LEU A 169 -9.06 -0.76 9.57
N ILE A 170 -8.44 -1.95 9.53
CA ILE A 170 -8.41 -2.80 8.33
C ILE A 170 -9.81 -3.30 8.00
N LEU A 171 -10.60 -3.68 9.01
CA LEU A 171 -12.00 -4.10 8.83
C LEU A 171 -12.86 -2.96 8.27
N ASP A 172 -12.76 -1.75 8.83
CA ASP A 172 -13.48 -0.57 8.31
C ASP A 172 -13.05 -0.23 6.87
N ALA A 173 -11.75 -0.37 6.57
CA ALA A 173 -11.25 -0.21 5.20
C ALA A 173 -11.77 -1.27 4.24
N TRP A 174 -11.91 -2.52 4.69
CA TRP A 174 -12.51 -3.60 3.90
C TRP A 174 -13.99 -3.31 3.58
N ASP A 175 -14.76 -2.88 4.58
CA ASP A 175 -16.18 -2.54 4.41
C ASP A 175 -16.36 -1.35 3.47
N ALA A 176 -15.58 -0.28 3.66
CA ALA A 176 -15.61 0.90 2.80
C ALA A 176 -15.21 0.55 1.35
N MET A 177 -14.19 -0.30 1.17
CA MET A 177 -13.76 -0.74 -0.16
C MET A 177 -14.77 -1.67 -0.84
N ARG A 178 -15.52 -2.46 -0.07
CA ARG A 178 -16.63 -3.28 -0.58
C ARG A 178 -17.78 -2.38 -1.05
N GLU A 179 -18.14 -1.37 -0.29
CA GLU A 179 -19.19 -0.40 -0.64
C GLU A 179 -18.79 0.48 -1.85
N ALA A 180 -17.50 0.76 -2.01
CA ALA A 180 -16.95 1.52 -3.13
C ALA A 180 -16.66 0.68 -4.39
N ASN A 181 -17.03 -0.61 -4.42
CA ASN A 181 -16.64 -1.51 -5.50
C ASN A 181 -17.22 -1.05 -6.86
N PRO A 182 -16.36 -0.66 -7.82
CA PRO A 182 -16.80 -0.15 -9.13
C PRO A 182 -17.41 -1.23 -10.03
N VAL A 183 -17.30 -2.52 -9.67
CA VAL A 183 -17.93 -3.64 -10.39
C VAL A 183 -19.40 -3.79 -9.99
N LEU A 184 -19.73 -3.67 -8.68
CA LEU A 184 -21.10 -3.76 -8.18
C LEU A 184 -21.99 -2.62 -8.74
N GLY A 185 -21.45 -1.41 -8.84
CA GLY A 185 -22.17 -0.25 -9.40
C GLY A 185 -22.53 -0.35 -10.89
N ARG A 186 -22.08 -1.38 -11.62
CA ARG A 186 -22.40 -1.59 -13.05
C ARG A 186 -23.59 -2.52 -13.30
N GLY A 187 -24.29 -2.99 -12.27
CA GLY A 187 -25.45 -3.87 -12.42
C GLY A 187 -25.09 -5.30 -12.83
N VAL A 188 -23.92 -5.79 -12.41
CA VAL A 188 -23.57 -7.21 -12.47
C VAL A 188 -24.18 -7.88 -11.24
N ASP A 189 -25.01 -8.91 -11.46
CA ASP A 189 -25.71 -9.62 -10.39
C ASP A 189 -24.70 -10.10 -9.32
N GLU A 190 -24.99 -9.84 -8.05
CA GLU A 190 -24.11 -10.16 -6.90
C GLU A 190 -23.71 -11.66 -6.89
N ASP A 191 -24.58 -12.52 -7.42
CA ASP A 191 -24.39 -13.96 -7.60
C ASP A 191 -23.26 -14.31 -8.58
N GLU A 192 -23.07 -13.51 -9.64
CA GLU A 192 -22.02 -13.72 -10.65
C GLU A 192 -20.63 -13.32 -10.12
N ILE A 193 -20.59 -12.30 -9.26
CA ILE A 193 -19.37 -11.85 -8.57
C ILE A 193 -19.00 -12.84 -7.47
N GLN A 194 -19.97 -13.39 -6.73
CA GLN A 194 -19.73 -14.39 -5.70
C GLN A 194 -19.30 -15.74 -6.30
N ALA A 195 -19.77 -16.08 -7.50
CA ALA A 195 -19.28 -17.22 -8.27
C ALA A 195 -17.88 -17.02 -8.87
N ALA A 196 -17.47 -15.77 -9.14
CA ALA A 196 -16.14 -15.42 -9.66
C ALA A 196 -15.12 -15.10 -8.55
N ALA A 197 -15.58 -14.84 -7.32
CA ALA A 197 -14.75 -14.57 -6.15
C ALA A 197 -13.65 -15.62 -5.93
N PRO A 198 -13.90 -16.96 -6.05
CA PRO A 198 -12.86 -17.97 -5.87
C PRO A 198 -11.74 -17.91 -6.92
N ILE A 199 -11.99 -17.31 -8.08
CA ILE A 199 -10.99 -17.18 -9.16
C ILE A 199 -10.14 -15.91 -8.98
N LEU A 200 -10.65 -14.92 -8.23
CA LEU A 200 -10.00 -13.63 -7.99
C LEU A 200 -9.27 -13.57 -6.63
N THR A 201 -9.78 -14.28 -5.63
CA THR A 201 -9.10 -14.54 -4.37
C THR A 201 -8.64 -15.99 -4.40
N GLY A 202 -7.34 -16.24 -4.58
CA GLY A 202 -6.75 -17.58 -4.48
C GLY A 202 -6.80 -18.11 -3.04
N ALA A 203 -8.00 -18.30 -2.51
CA ALA A 203 -8.31 -18.75 -1.16
C ALA A 203 -9.18 -20.01 -1.29
N ASP A 204 -8.55 -21.10 -1.75
CA ASP A 204 -9.18 -22.43 -1.78
C ASP A 204 -8.57 -23.38 -0.73
N ASP A 205 -7.88 -22.83 0.28
CA ASP A 205 -7.25 -23.61 1.34
C ASP A 205 -7.71 -23.11 2.73
N ASP A 206 -9.00 -23.22 3.02
CA ASP A 206 -9.51 -23.23 4.40
C ASP A 206 -9.80 -24.69 4.84
N PRO A 207 -8.77 -25.47 5.22
CA PRO A 207 -8.92 -26.87 5.62
C PRO A 207 -9.73 -27.04 6.92
N ILE A 208 -10.13 -25.95 7.58
CA ILE A 208 -10.88 -25.97 8.84
C ILE A 208 -12.38 -26.13 8.60
N ALA A 209 -12.92 -25.61 7.48
CA ALA A 209 -14.35 -25.72 7.17
C ALA A 209 -14.80 -27.17 6.89
N GLY A 210 -13.93 -27.98 6.28
CA GLY A 210 -14.19 -29.40 6.00
C GLY A 210 -14.15 -30.31 7.23
N LEU A 211 -13.47 -29.89 8.32
CA LEU A 211 -13.36 -30.68 9.55
C LEU A 211 -14.56 -30.53 10.48
N ILE A 212 -15.37 -29.47 10.31
CA ILE A 212 -16.56 -29.24 11.13
C ILE A 212 -17.78 -29.97 10.54
N SER A 213 -17.87 -30.13 9.22
CA SER A 213 -18.99 -30.82 8.57
C SER A 213 -18.89 -32.36 8.62
N SER A 214 -17.71 -32.93 8.91
CA SER A 214 -17.53 -34.40 8.95
C SER A 214 -17.81 -35.02 10.32
N ASN A 215 -18.21 -34.24 11.33
CA ASN A 215 -18.51 -34.73 12.69
C ASN A 215 -20.03 -34.77 12.99
N GLU A 216 -20.87 -34.55 11.98
CA GLU A 216 -22.33 -34.60 12.09
C GLU A 216 -23.00 -35.66 11.19
N ASN A 217 -22.29 -36.74 10.82
CA ASN A 217 -22.91 -37.92 10.18
C ASN A 217 -22.39 -39.24 10.76
#